data_AF-A0A536S0C8-F1
#
_entry.id   AF-A0A536S0C8-F1
#
_cell.length_a   1.000
_cell.length_b   1.000
_cell.length_c   1.000
_cell.angle_alpha   90.00
_cell.angle_beta   90.00
_cell.angle_gamma   90.00
#
_symmetry.space_group_name_H-M   'P 1'
#
loop_
_entity.id
_entity.type
_entity.pdbx_description
1 polymer ?
#
loop_
_entity_poly.entity_id
_entity_poly.type
_entity_poly.pdbx_seq_one_letter_code
_entity_poly.pdbx_strand_id
1 'polypeptide(L)'
;MTVTSDQPILASQRVQFYSSFNEVWAQGAGQAATTSYLNWYDKASPGMNNDNIHLMNPGGSTATVTVTLAGATTQMVDVAAGAGAYVTFPKGSIGGPVMVSSTQPVLASQRVQYYSTFNEVWAESAAQATTTSYVNWFDKASAGMNNDNIHLLNPGGVSASVTVSLPGATPLTATVAAGGEVYVSFPVGTIGGPVTITSDQPILASQRVQYFSSFNEIWSS
;
A
#
# COMPACT_ATOMS: atom_id res chain seq x y z
N MET A 1 9.13 19.68 6.94
CA MET A 1 9.83 19.52 8.23
C MET A 1 11.08 18.73 7.95
N THR A 2 12.25 19.26 8.26
CA THR A 2 13.51 18.51 8.16
C THR A 2 13.94 18.16 9.58
N VAL A 3 14.23 16.89 9.81
CA VAL A 3 14.75 16.40 11.09
C VAL A 3 16.25 16.23 10.92
N THR A 4 17.04 16.99 11.70
CA THR A 4 18.50 16.90 11.71
C THR A 4 18.95 16.43 13.08
N SER A 5 19.77 15.38 13.13
CA SER A 5 20.39 14.87 14.36
C SER A 5 21.84 14.49 14.09
N ASP A 6 22.68 14.62 15.10
CA ASP A 6 24.07 14.17 15.14
C ASP A 6 24.20 12.65 15.34
N GLN A 7 23.09 11.97 15.59
CA GLN A 7 22.98 10.52 15.73
C GLN A 7 21.82 9.98 14.87
N PRO A 8 21.82 8.68 14.51
CA PRO A 8 20.67 8.06 13.88
C PRO A 8 19.44 8.15 14.79
N ILE A 9 18.37 8.73 14.29
CA ILE A 9 17.09 8.78 15.00
C ILE A 9 15.97 8.21 14.13
N LEU A 10 15.03 7.51 14.79
CA LEU A 10 13.78 7.12 14.18
C LEU A 10 12.78 8.25 14.44
N ALA A 11 12.14 8.72 13.38
CA ALA A 11 11.06 9.70 13.47
C ALA A 11 9.81 9.11 12.85
N SER A 12 8.66 9.53 13.35
CA SER A 12 7.36 9.18 12.81
C SER A 12 6.45 10.42 12.83
N GLN A 13 5.42 10.37 12.01
CA GLN A 13 4.35 11.34 12.00
C GLN A 13 3.06 10.66 12.45
N ARG A 14 2.48 11.19 13.53
CA ARG A 14 1.08 10.95 13.88
C ARG A 14 0.21 12.04 13.30
N VAL A 15 -0.79 11.66 12.53
CA VAL A 15 -1.89 12.56 12.16
C VAL A 15 -3.16 12.06 12.84
N GLN A 16 -3.87 12.96 13.52
CA GLN A 16 -5.19 12.70 14.08
C GLN A 16 -6.26 13.22 13.13
N PHE A 17 -7.31 12.45 12.93
CA PHE A 17 -8.44 12.81 12.08
C PHE A 17 -9.74 12.29 12.71
N TYR A 18 -10.58 13.22 13.15
CA TYR A 18 -11.75 12.92 13.98
C TYR A 18 -11.40 11.97 15.14
N SER A 19 -11.97 10.77 15.15
CA SER A 19 -11.79 9.75 16.17
C SER A 19 -10.74 8.69 15.82
N SER A 20 -9.84 8.98 14.87
CA SER A 20 -8.77 8.07 14.43
C SER A 20 -7.41 8.76 14.43
N PHE A 21 -6.35 7.96 14.41
CA PHE A 21 -5.02 8.43 14.05
C PHE A 21 -4.32 7.39 13.18
N ASN A 22 -3.38 7.83 12.35
CA ASN A 22 -2.43 6.96 11.66
C ASN A 22 -1.02 7.41 12.00
N GLU A 23 -0.13 6.44 12.23
CA GLU A 23 1.29 6.68 12.47
C GLU A 23 2.06 6.21 11.24
N VAL A 24 2.88 7.08 10.67
CA VAL A 24 3.71 6.77 9.50
C VAL A 24 5.17 7.04 9.86
N TRP A 25 6.04 6.07 9.64
CA TRP A 25 7.49 6.27 9.83
C TRP A 25 8.02 7.31 8.84
N ALA A 26 8.94 8.16 9.28
CA ALA A 26 9.66 9.04 8.37
C ALA A 26 10.54 8.19 7.44
N GLN A 27 10.52 8.48 6.14
CA GLN A 27 11.36 7.82 5.15
C GLN A 27 12.58 8.68 4.82
N GLY A 28 13.74 8.03 4.73
CA GLY A 28 14.96 8.65 4.24
C GLY A 28 15.02 8.64 2.72
N ALA A 29 15.85 9.51 2.13
CA ALA A 29 16.05 9.56 0.68
C ALA A 29 16.54 8.23 0.06
N GLY A 30 17.19 7.37 0.86
CA GLY A 30 17.62 6.03 0.43
C GLY A 30 16.47 5.04 0.15
N GLN A 31 15.24 5.39 0.51
CA GLN A 31 14.03 4.60 0.26
C GLN A 31 13.25 5.13 -0.95
N ALA A 32 13.72 6.21 -1.57
CA ALA A 32 13.16 6.73 -2.81
C ALA A 32 13.48 5.78 -3.97
N ALA A 33 12.52 5.62 -4.89
CA ALA A 33 12.66 4.73 -6.04
C ALA A 33 12.18 5.40 -7.32
N THR A 34 12.72 4.97 -8.46
CA THR A 34 12.20 5.36 -9.79
C THR A 34 10.93 4.59 -10.16
N THR A 35 10.67 3.46 -9.50
CA THR A 35 9.44 2.70 -9.60
C THR A 35 9.03 2.19 -8.23
N SER A 36 7.80 2.49 -7.82
CA SER A 36 7.19 1.96 -6.60
C SER A 36 5.71 1.71 -6.80
N TYR A 37 5.12 0.96 -5.87
CA TYR A 37 3.79 0.40 -6.00
C TYR A 37 2.96 0.57 -4.73
N LEU A 38 1.65 0.66 -4.92
CA LEU A 38 0.63 0.61 -3.88
C LEU A 38 -0.43 -0.42 -4.31
N ASN A 39 -0.92 -1.24 -3.37
CA ASN A 39 -1.72 -2.42 -3.74
C ASN A 39 -3.06 -2.09 -4.39
N TRP A 40 -3.83 -1.17 -3.82
CA TRP A 40 -5.21 -0.95 -4.27
C TRP A 40 -5.66 0.49 -4.09
N TYR A 41 -6.19 1.06 -5.16
CA TYR A 41 -6.83 2.36 -5.20
C TYR A 41 -8.34 2.22 -5.12
N ASP A 42 -9.00 3.08 -4.36
CA ASP A 42 -10.46 3.15 -4.34
C ASP A 42 -10.99 4.57 -4.13
N LYS A 43 -11.62 5.11 -5.17
CA LYS A 43 -12.43 6.33 -5.10
C LYS A 43 -13.81 6.10 -5.74
N ALA A 44 -14.29 4.87 -5.67
CA ALA A 44 -15.57 4.43 -6.21
C ALA A 44 -16.50 3.94 -5.10
N SER A 45 -15.97 3.23 -4.10
CA SER A 45 -16.77 2.60 -3.06
C SER A 45 -17.40 3.61 -2.09
N PRO A 46 -18.56 3.28 -1.49
CA PRO A 46 -19.13 4.08 -0.41
C PRO A 46 -18.14 4.28 0.74
N GLY A 47 -18.10 5.51 1.28
CA GLY A 47 -17.20 5.88 2.37
C GLY A 47 -15.79 6.30 1.93
N MET A 48 -15.32 5.94 0.72
CA MET A 48 -14.03 6.39 0.20
C MET A 48 -14.11 7.87 -0.23
N ASN A 49 -13.91 8.76 0.72
CA ASN A 49 -13.98 10.21 0.54
C ASN A 49 -12.81 10.73 -0.29
N ASN A 50 -11.63 10.13 -0.12
CA ASN A 50 -10.46 10.49 -0.88
C ASN A 50 -9.45 9.34 -0.93
N ASP A 51 -8.69 9.28 -2.02
CA ASP A 51 -7.56 8.38 -2.20
C ASP A 51 -6.53 9.11 -3.06
N ASN A 52 -5.43 9.50 -2.42
CA ASN A 52 -4.40 10.38 -2.98
C ASN A 52 -3.05 9.69 -2.97
N ILE A 53 -2.29 9.90 -4.03
CA ILE A 53 -0.89 9.50 -4.12
C ILE A 53 -0.05 10.74 -3.87
N HIS A 54 0.56 10.79 -2.69
CA HIS A 54 1.47 11.83 -2.27
C HIS A 54 2.88 11.51 -2.76
N LEU A 55 3.59 12.52 -3.24
CA LEU A 55 4.88 12.42 -3.88
C LEU A 55 5.83 13.40 -3.21
N MET A 56 7.07 12.98 -2.97
CA MET A 56 8.13 13.83 -2.46
C MET A 56 9.42 13.56 -3.22
N ASN A 57 10.05 14.63 -3.70
CA ASN A 57 11.31 14.55 -4.43
C ASN A 57 12.46 14.98 -3.51
N PRO A 58 13.22 14.02 -2.94
CA PRO A 58 14.38 14.34 -2.11
C PRO A 58 15.63 14.73 -2.93
N GLY A 59 15.57 14.66 -4.27
CA GLY A 59 16.70 14.92 -5.16
C GLY A 59 16.99 16.41 -5.41
N GLY A 60 18.08 16.66 -6.13
CA GLY A 60 18.57 18.02 -6.47
C GLY A 60 18.02 18.62 -7.76
N SER A 61 17.24 17.88 -8.54
CA SER A 61 16.61 18.31 -9.81
C SER A 61 15.11 18.05 -9.79
N THR A 62 14.36 18.63 -10.71
CA THR A 62 12.92 18.33 -10.88
C THR A 62 12.71 16.88 -11.33
N ALA A 63 11.76 16.18 -10.71
CA ALA A 63 11.32 14.85 -11.09
C ALA A 63 10.00 14.93 -11.86
N THR A 64 9.96 14.42 -13.09
CA THR A 64 8.69 14.10 -13.76
C THR A 64 8.22 12.75 -13.26
N VAL A 65 7.01 12.71 -12.69
CA VAL A 65 6.38 11.51 -12.11
C VAL A 65 5.14 11.15 -12.91
N THR A 66 5.02 9.87 -13.26
CA THR A 66 3.87 9.26 -13.91
C THR A 66 3.23 8.26 -12.95
N VAL A 67 1.94 8.42 -12.68
CA VAL A 67 1.17 7.54 -11.80
C VAL A 67 0.07 6.87 -12.61
N THR A 68 0.10 5.54 -12.67
CA THR A 68 -0.81 4.74 -13.49
C THR A 68 -1.64 3.80 -12.65
N LEU A 69 -2.90 3.62 -13.05
CA LEU A 69 -3.84 2.65 -12.53
C LEU A 69 -4.59 2.06 -13.72
N ALA A 70 -4.66 0.73 -13.80
CA ALA A 70 -5.35 0.05 -14.90
C ALA A 70 -6.81 0.51 -15.00
N GLY A 71 -7.26 0.86 -16.21
CA GLY A 71 -8.62 1.35 -16.45
C GLY A 71 -8.87 2.81 -16.06
N ALA A 72 -7.87 3.54 -15.57
CA ALA A 72 -7.98 4.97 -15.25
C ALA A 72 -7.03 5.83 -16.09
N THR A 73 -7.35 7.11 -16.23
CA THR A 73 -6.48 8.08 -16.91
C THR A 73 -5.19 8.27 -16.11
N THR A 74 -4.04 8.10 -16.79
CA THR A 74 -2.71 8.34 -16.21
C THR A 74 -2.58 9.75 -15.67
N GLN A 75 -2.00 9.89 -14.48
CA GLN A 75 -1.67 11.18 -13.87
C GLN A 75 -0.19 11.47 -14.09
N MET A 76 0.15 12.70 -14.48
CA MET A 76 1.53 13.16 -14.60
C MET A 76 1.72 14.47 -13.84
N VAL A 77 2.83 14.60 -13.13
CA VAL A 77 3.16 15.81 -12.37
C VAL A 77 4.67 15.99 -12.27
N ASP A 78 5.12 17.23 -12.38
CA ASP A 78 6.50 17.60 -12.08
C ASP A 78 6.62 18.00 -10.61
N VAL A 79 7.61 17.42 -9.92
CA VAL A 79 7.91 17.69 -8.52
C VAL A 79 9.30 18.32 -8.46
N ALA A 80 9.36 19.61 -8.12
CA ALA A 80 10.63 20.33 -7.99
C ALA A 80 11.55 19.69 -6.92
N ALA A 81 12.85 19.99 -7.00
CA ALA A 81 13.83 19.53 -6.02
C ALA A 81 13.42 19.92 -4.58
N GLY A 82 13.44 18.95 -3.66
CA GLY A 82 13.05 19.15 -2.26
C GLY A 82 11.55 19.42 -2.02
N ALA A 83 10.72 19.37 -3.07
CA ALA A 83 9.29 19.66 -2.98
C ALA A 83 8.45 18.38 -2.86
N GLY A 84 7.16 18.57 -2.57
CA GLY A 84 6.15 17.53 -2.62
C GLY A 84 4.94 17.95 -3.46
N ALA A 85 4.22 16.97 -3.97
CA ALA A 85 2.97 17.12 -4.69
C ALA A 85 2.02 15.98 -4.32
N TYR A 86 0.79 16.01 -4.82
CA TYR A 86 -0.06 14.83 -4.83
C TYR A 86 -0.89 14.77 -6.10
N VAL A 87 -1.28 13.57 -6.48
CA VAL A 87 -2.23 13.31 -7.56
C VAL A 87 -3.36 12.43 -7.04
N THR A 88 -4.47 12.43 -7.76
CA THR A 88 -5.64 11.59 -7.46
C THR A 88 -6.26 11.15 -8.78
N PHE A 89 -6.82 9.95 -8.83
CA PHE A 89 -7.59 9.52 -9.99
C PHE A 89 -9.02 10.11 -9.92
N PRO A 90 -9.73 10.17 -11.06
CA PRO A 90 -11.13 10.60 -11.09
C PRO A 90 -12.03 9.75 -10.18
N LYS A 91 -13.12 10.33 -9.67
CA LYS A 91 -14.16 9.60 -8.94
C LYS A 91 -14.68 8.44 -9.78
N GLY A 92 -14.88 7.29 -9.16
CA GLY A 92 -15.27 6.04 -9.84
C GLY A 92 -14.08 5.16 -10.25
N SER A 93 -12.84 5.61 -10.09
CA SER A 93 -11.65 4.78 -10.29
C SER A 93 -11.46 3.83 -9.11
N ILE A 94 -11.17 2.56 -9.40
CA ILE A 94 -10.91 1.51 -8.41
C ILE A 94 -10.06 0.41 -9.05
N GLY A 95 -9.15 -0.19 -8.29
CA GLY A 95 -8.34 -1.33 -8.74
C GLY A 95 -6.90 -1.25 -8.25
N GLY A 96 -6.07 -2.16 -8.75
CA GLY A 96 -4.67 -2.26 -8.34
C GLY A 96 -3.80 -3.01 -9.36
N PRO A 97 -2.47 -2.87 -9.26
CA PRO A 97 -1.78 -1.94 -8.39
C PRO A 97 -1.76 -0.51 -8.96
N VAL A 98 -1.52 0.47 -8.10
CA VAL A 98 -1.05 1.78 -8.56
C VAL A 98 0.46 1.70 -8.74
N MET A 99 0.95 2.05 -9.92
CA MET A 99 2.37 2.17 -10.20
C MET A 99 2.77 3.63 -10.27
N VAL A 100 3.79 4.01 -9.50
CA VAL A 100 4.48 5.30 -9.56
C VAL A 100 5.79 5.07 -10.30
N SER A 101 5.98 5.77 -11.42
CA SER A 101 7.22 5.79 -12.18
C SER A 101 7.77 7.22 -12.24
N SER A 102 9.08 7.39 -12.15
CA SER A 102 9.70 8.70 -12.22
C SER A 102 11.04 8.69 -12.91
N THR A 103 11.38 9.84 -13.49
CA THR A 103 12.68 10.14 -14.13
C THR A 103 13.87 10.12 -13.17
N GLN A 104 13.62 10.21 -11.85
CA GLN A 104 14.62 10.07 -10.80
C GLN A 104 13.96 9.50 -9.53
N PRO A 105 14.71 9.02 -8.52
CA PRO A 105 14.12 8.48 -7.30
C PRO A 105 13.21 9.48 -6.56
N VAL A 106 11.98 9.06 -6.27
CA VAL A 106 11.01 9.82 -5.46
C VAL A 106 10.46 8.94 -4.33
N LEU A 107 10.07 9.57 -3.23
CA LEU A 107 9.25 8.93 -2.21
C LEU A 107 7.78 9.08 -2.60
N ALA A 108 6.98 8.03 -2.39
CA ALA A 108 5.54 8.07 -2.63
C ALA A 108 4.79 7.41 -1.48
N SER A 109 3.63 7.95 -1.11
CA SER A 109 2.69 7.35 -0.17
C SER A 109 1.26 7.44 -0.69
N GLN A 110 0.41 6.52 -0.26
CA GLN A 110 -1.03 6.59 -0.46
C GLN A 110 -1.68 7.10 0.80
N ARG A 111 -2.50 8.15 0.70
CA ARG A 111 -3.33 8.62 1.80
C ARG A 111 -4.80 8.46 1.42
N VAL A 112 -5.49 7.62 2.17
CA VAL A 112 -6.91 7.32 1.96
C VAL A 112 -7.72 7.91 3.12
N GLN A 113 -8.84 8.53 2.79
CA GLN A 113 -9.85 8.97 3.74
C GLN A 113 -11.11 8.10 3.56
N TYR A 114 -11.43 7.32 4.59
CA TYR A 114 -12.57 6.42 4.63
C TYR A 114 -13.51 6.82 5.77
N TYR A 115 -14.72 7.28 5.43
CA TYR A 115 -15.64 7.94 6.36
C TYR A 115 -14.91 9.01 7.19
N SER A 116 -14.95 8.89 8.52
CA SER A 116 -14.27 9.81 9.46
C SER A 116 -12.90 9.28 9.90
N THR A 117 -12.28 8.42 9.09
CA THR A 117 -10.95 7.85 9.35
C THR A 117 -10.00 8.11 8.17
N PHE A 118 -8.71 8.01 8.43
CA PHE A 118 -7.71 8.00 7.37
C PHE A 118 -6.61 7.00 7.69
N ASN A 119 -5.96 6.48 6.66
CA ASN A 119 -4.73 5.70 6.76
C ASN A 119 -3.78 6.15 5.65
N GLU A 120 -2.49 6.07 5.95
CA GLU A 120 -1.43 6.37 5.00
C GLU A 120 -0.33 5.32 5.08
N VAL A 121 0.07 4.85 3.91
CA VAL A 121 1.12 3.84 3.73
C VAL A 121 2.12 4.33 2.70
N TRP A 122 3.40 4.02 2.91
CA TRP A 122 4.43 4.24 1.89
C TRP A 122 4.22 3.29 0.71
N ALA A 123 4.62 3.72 -0.49
CA ALA A 123 4.75 2.81 -1.62
C ALA A 123 6.00 1.94 -1.44
N GLU A 124 5.96 0.71 -1.95
CA GLU A 124 7.12 -0.19 -1.94
C GLU A 124 7.68 -0.41 -3.34
N SER A 125 8.99 -0.58 -3.43
CA SER A 125 9.69 -0.93 -4.66
C SER A 125 9.81 -2.46 -4.80
N ALA A 126 10.13 -2.93 -6.01
CA ALA A 126 10.39 -4.35 -6.24
C ALA A 126 11.53 -4.94 -5.37
N ALA A 127 12.43 -4.09 -4.85
CA ALA A 127 13.52 -4.52 -3.97
C ALA A 127 13.05 -4.95 -2.57
N GLN A 128 11.83 -4.59 -2.19
CA GLN A 128 11.20 -4.97 -0.91
C GLN A 128 10.37 -6.26 -1.03
N ALA A 129 10.22 -6.79 -2.25
CA ALA A 129 9.48 -8.01 -2.50
C ALA A 129 10.20 -9.23 -1.89
N THR A 130 9.43 -10.18 -1.37
CA THR A 130 9.93 -11.40 -0.74
C THR A 130 9.14 -12.62 -1.20
N THR A 131 9.77 -13.79 -1.16
CA THR A 131 9.10 -15.08 -1.41
C THR A 131 8.33 -15.57 -0.18
N THR A 132 8.57 -14.99 0.99
CA THR A 132 7.85 -15.31 2.23
C THR A 132 7.69 -14.09 3.10
N SER A 133 6.44 -13.79 3.48
CA SER A 133 6.10 -12.72 4.41
C SER A 133 5.01 -13.18 5.38
N TYR A 134 4.78 -12.38 6.42
CA TYR A 134 3.87 -12.72 7.51
C TYR A 134 2.97 -11.56 7.87
N VAL A 135 1.74 -11.88 8.24
CA VAL A 135 0.81 -10.95 8.88
C VAL A 135 0.45 -11.53 10.24
N ASN A 136 0.57 -10.72 11.29
CA ASN A 136 0.50 -11.19 12.67
C ASN A 136 -0.85 -11.84 13.02
N TRP A 137 -1.94 -11.31 12.47
CA TRP A 137 -3.29 -11.71 12.85
C TRP A 137 -4.28 -11.44 11.72
N PHE A 138 -5.21 -12.36 11.53
CA PHE A 138 -6.36 -12.25 10.64
C PHE A 138 -7.65 -12.37 11.45
N ASP A 139 -8.64 -11.56 11.12
CA ASP A 139 -9.96 -11.63 11.75
C ASP A 139 -11.09 -11.27 10.78
N LYS A 140 -11.91 -12.26 10.45
CA LYS A 140 -13.19 -12.10 9.75
C LYS A 140 -14.31 -12.81 10.51
N ALA A 141 -14.17 -12.89 11.84
CA ALA A 141 -15.10 -13.55 12.75
C ALA A 141 -15.71 -12.58 13.76
N SER A 142 -14.91 -11.62 14.25
CA SER A 142 -15.34 -10.68 15.28
C SER A 142 -16.40 -9.70 14.77
N ALA A 143 -17.30 -9.31 15.67
CA ALA A 143 -18.31 -8.30 15.37
C ALA A 143 -17.64 -6.98 14.93
N GLY A 144 -18.09 -6.44 13.81
CA GLY A 144 -17.54 -5.20 13.23
C GLY A 144 -16.41 -5.41 12.25
N MET A 145 -15.79 -6.59 12.16
CA MET A 145 -14.79 -6.90 11.12
C MET A 145 -15.50 -7.13 9.78
N ASN A 146 -15.67 -6.04 9.03
CA ASN A 146 -16.37 -6.05 7.74
C ASN A 146 -15.53 -6.72 6.66
N ASN A 147 -14.22 -6.53 6.71
CA ASN A 147 -13.31 -7.14 5.77
C ASN A 147 -11.90 -7.27 6.35
N ASP A 148 -11.21 -8.33 5.94
CA ASP A 148 -9.79 -8.56 6.21
C ASP A 148 -9.23 -9.26 4.97
N ASN A 149 -8.46 -8.52 4.18
CA ASN A 149 -7.95 -8.94 2.89
C ASN A 149 -6.43 -8.98 2.90
N ILE A 150 -5.88 -10.01 2.30
CA ILE A 150 -4.46 -10.10 1.96
C ILE A 150 -4.31 -9.71 0.50
N HIS A 151 -3.72 -8.54 0.25
CA HIS A 151 -3.38 -8.08 -1.10
C HIS A 151 -2.02 -8.63 -1.51
N LEU A 152 -1.92 -9.07 -2.75
CA LEU A 152 -0.77 -9.76 -3.33
C LEU A 152 -0.40 -9.06 -4.64
N LEU A 153 0.76 -8.43 -4.67
CA LEU A 153 1.23 -7.61 -5.78
C LEU A 153 2.51 -8.20 -6.34
N ASN A 154 2.51 -8.47 -7.64
CA ASN A 154 3.67 -9.00 -8.35
C ASN A 154 4.36 -7.89 -9.16
N PRO A 155 5.47 -7.31 -8.67
CA PRO A 155 6.20 -6.28 -9.42
C PRO A 155 7.06 -6.88 -10.55
N GLY A 156 7.11 -8.21 -10.67
CA GLY A 156 7.92 -8.93 -11.66
C GLY A 156 7.30 -9.03 -13.06
N GLY A 157 8.10 -9.52 -14.00
CA GLY A 157 7.74 -9.64 -15.43
C GLY A 157 7.07 -10.95 -15.83
N VAL A 158 6.86 -11.89 -14.91
CA VAL A 158 6.19 -13.19 -15.13
C VAL A 158 5.16 -13.43 -14.04
N SER A 159 4.14 -14.25 -14.28
CA SER A 159 3.10 -14.54 -13.26
C SER A 159 3.68 -15.26 -12.04
N ALA A 160 3.19 -14.92 -10.84
CA ALA A 160 3.53 -15.56 -9.57
C ALA A 160 2.44 -16.54 -9.13
N SER A 161 2.85 -17.66 -8.54
CA SER A 161 1.96 -18.55 -7.79
C SER A 161 2.13 -18.28 -6.30
N VAL A 162 1.03 -18.01 -5.60
CA VAL A 162 1.05 -17.60 -4.20
C VAL A 162 0.16 -18.52 -3.38
N THR A 163 0.63 -18.91 -2.20
CA THR A 163 -0.16 -19.60 -1.17
C THR A 163 -0.24 -18.74 0.09
N VAL A 164 -1.46 -18.52 0.58
CA VAL A 164 -1.74 -17.81 1.83
C VAL A 164 -2.29 -18.81 2.83
N SER A 165 -1.54 -19.04 3.90
CA SER A 165 -1.83 -20.06 4.92
C SER A 165 -2.16 -19.43 6.27
N LEU A 166 -3.13 -19.99 6.96
CA LEU A 166 -3.50 -19.63 8.33
C LEU A 166 -3.73 -20.92 9.14
N PRO A 167 -3.08 -21.10 10.30
CA PRO A 167 -3.29 -22.29 11.12
C PRO A 167 -4.77 -22.54 11.43
N GLY A 168 -5.25 -23.76 11.17
CA GLY A 168 -6.65 -24.14 11.41
C GLY A 168 -7.63 -23.75 10.28
N ALA A 169 -7.17 -23.12 9.21
CA ALA A 169 -7.96 -22.83 8.01
C ALA A 169 -7.38 -23.52 6.76
N THR A 170 -8.22 -23.73 5.75
CA THR A 170 -7.77 -24.20 4.43
C THR A 170 -6.92 -23.11 3.76
N PRO A 171 -5.69 -23.40 3.30
CA PRO A 171 -4.88 -22.43 2.57
C PRO A 171 -5.56 -21.92 1.30
N LEU A 172 -5.34 -20.65 0.98
CA LEU A 172 -5.80 -20.01 -0.23
C LEU A 172 -4.66 -19.97 -1.25
N THR A 173 -4.96 -20.17 -2.52
CA THR A 173 -3.99 -20.07 -3.61
C THR A 173 -4.42 -19.01 -4.61
N ALA A 174 -3.48 -18.23 -5.12
CA ALA A 174 -3.72 -17.22 -6.14
C ALA A 174 -2.62 -17.24 -7.22
N THR A 175 -3.00 -16.85 -8.43
CA THR A 175 -2.05 -16.51 -9.50
C THR A 175 -2.07 -15.01 -9.70
N VAL A 176 -0.92 -14.37 -9.58
CA VAL A 176 -0.78 -12.92 -9.74
C VAL A 176 -0.04 -12.65 -11.04
N ALA A 177 -0.71 -12.02 -12.02
CA ALA A 177 -0.11 -11.71 -13.31
C ALA A 177 1.13 -10.79 -13.16
N ALA A 178 1.99 -10.77 -14.16
CA ALA A 178 3.13 -9.85 -14.22
C ALA A 178 2.66 -8.38 -14.09
N GLY A 179 3.26 -7.62 -13.18
CA GLY A 179 2.86 -6.24 -12.86
C GLY A 179 1.44 -6.11 -12.28
N GLY A 180 0.79 -7.22 -11.93
CA GLY A 180 -0.59 -7.27 -11.47
C GLY A 180 -0.72 -7.34 -9.96
N GLU A 181 -1.96 -7.22 -9.51
CA GLU A 181 -2.35 -7.38 -8.11
C GLU A 181 -3.65 -8.19 -8.05
N VAL A 182 -3.80 -8.96 -6.98
CA VAL A 182 -5.04 -9.63 -6.58
C VAL A 182 -5.14 -9.61 -5.06
N TYR A 183 -6.34 -9.79 -4.50
CA TYR A 183 -6.49 -10.04 -3.08
C TYR A 183 -7.19 -11.37 -2.81
N VAL A 184 -6.90 -11.95 -1.64
CA VAL A 184 -7.60 -13.11 -1.09
C VAL A 184 -8.08 -12.81 0.33
N SER A 185 -9.08 -13.55 0.78
CA SER A 185 -9.62 -13.42 2.13
C SER A 185 -10.14 -14.78 2.59
N PHE A 186 -9.84 -15.16 3.83
CA PHE A 186 -10.43 -16.37 4.39
C PHE A 186 -11.94 -16.19 4.59
N PRO A 187 -12.72 -17.29 4.63
CA PRO A 187 -14.16 -17.22 4.82
C PRO A 187 -14.56 -16.53 6.13
N VAL A 188 -15.77 -15.96 6.14
CA VAL A 188 -16.38 -15.41 7.37
C VAL A 188 -16.39 -16.47 8.47
N GLY A 189 -16.08 -16.06 9.71
CA GLY A 189 -15.92 -16.95 10.86
C GLY A 189 -14.47 -17.41 11.10
N THR A 190 -13.52 -17.01 10.24
CA THR A 190 -12.10 -17.33 10.41
C THR A 190 -11.38 -16.26 11.24
N ILE A 191 -10.57 -16.68 12.21
CA ILE A 191 -9.74 -15.81 13.04
C ILE A 191 -8.48 -16.55 13.50
N GLY A 192 -7.35 -15.86 13.57
CA GLY A 192 -6.10 -16.40 14.14
C GLY A 192 -4.84 -15.80 13.53
N GLY A 193 -3.69 -16.38 13.83
CA GLY A 193 -2.42 -15.98 13.24
C GLY A 193 -1.23 -16.85 13.67
N PRO A 194 -0.06 -16.65 13.05
CA PRO A 194 0.17 -15.71 11.94
C PRO A 194 -0.38 -16.23 10.61
N VAL A 195 -0.75 -15.32 9.72
CA VAL A 195 -0.91 -15.64 8.28
C VAL A 195 0.48 -15.70 7.67
N THR A 196 0.76 -16.76 6.93
CA THR A 196 2.00 -16.94 6.17
C THR A 196 1.69 -16.85 4.69
N ILE A 197 2.43 -15.99 3.98
CA ILE A 197 2.31 -15.80 2.53
C ILE A 197 3.57 -16.36 1.91
N THR A 198 3.45 -17.34 1.02
CA THR A 198 4.58 -17.91 0.26
C THR A 198 4.34 -17.79 -1.23
N SER A 199 5.40 -17.50 -1.98
CA SER A 199 5.34 -17.42 -3.44
C SER A 199 6.55 -18.06 -4.11
N ASP A 200 6.37 -18.52 -5.35
CA ASP A 200 7.43 -19.06 -6.21
C ASP A 200 8.43 -18.01 -6.69
N GLN A 201 8.12 -16.72 -6.53
CA GLN A 201 9.02 -15.59 -6.79
C GLN A 201 8.74 -14.43 -5.83
N PRO A 202 9.63 -13.43 -5.70
CA PRO A 202 9.40 -12.29 -4.82
C PRO A 202 8.14 -11.51 -5.21
N ILE A 203 7.24 -11.31 -4.24
CA ILE A 203 6.07 -10.45 -4.36
C ILE A 203 6.03 -9.43 -3.21
N LEU A 204 5.25 -8.36 -3.40
CA LEU A 204 4.85 -7.46 -2.32
C LEU A 204 3.50 -7.93 -1.79
N ALA A 205 3.26 -7.82 -0.48
CA ALA A 205 1.97 -8.16 0.09
C ALA A 205 1.61 -7.24 1.25
N SER A 206 0.33 -6.92 1.36
CA SER A 206 -0.22 -6.11 2.45
C SER A 206 -1.48 -6.76 3.03
N GLN A 207 -1.81 -6.35 4.25
CA GLN A 207 -3.12 -6.62 4.84
C GLN A 207 -3.93 -5.34 4.83
N ARG A 208 -5.15 -5.42 4.31
CA ARG A 208 -6.14 -4.34 4.38
C ARG A 208 -7.36 -4.78 5.17
N VAL A 209 -7.62 -4.06 6.26
CA VAL A 209 -8.67 -4.36 7.23
C VAL A 209 -9.73 -3.26 7.23
N GLN A 210 -11.00 -3.65 7.35
CA GLN A 210 -12.12 -2.74 7.59
C GLN A 210 -12.83 -3.15 8.88
N TYR A 211 -12.85 -2.26 9.86
CA TYR A 211 -13.53 -2.45 11.15
C TYR A 211 -14.58 -1.36 11.35
N PHE A 212 -15.86 -1.72 11.31
CA PHE A 212 -16.97 -0.78 11.21
C PHE A 212 -16.73 0.25 10.09
N SER A 213 -16.62 1.53 10.43
CA SER A 213 -16.36 2.63 9.50
C SER A 213 -14.91 3.09 9.49
N SER A 214 -13.97 2.26 9.97
CA SER A 214 -12.54 2.49 9.83
C SER A 214 -11.92 1.52 8.81
N PHE A 215 -10.78 1.93 8.26
CA PHE A 215 -9.94 1.04 7.47
C PHE A 215 -8.46 1.25 7.85
N ASN A 216 -7.66 0.21 7.65
CA ASN A 216 -6.22 0.26 7.81
C ASN A 216 -5.54 -0.64 6.77
N GLU A 217 -4.42 -0.20 6.23
CA GLU A 217 -3.53 -1.04 5.43
C GLU A 217 -2.11 -1.01 6.00
N ILE A 218 -1.45 -2.15 5.96
CA ILE A 218 -0.03 -2.33 6.33
C ILE A 218 0.65 -3.32 5.40
N TRP A 219 1.90 -3.06 5.05
CA TRP A 219 2.75 -4.02 4.35
C TRP A 219 3.16 -5.18 5.28
N SER A 220 3.48 -6.32 4.67
CA SER A 220 3.99 -7.52 5.36
C SER A 220 5.51 -7.69 5.26
N SER A 221 6.16 -6.79 4.51
CA SER A 221 7.61 -6.69 4.25
C SER A 221 8.36 -5.90 5.32
#